data_AF-A0AAD5A4R8-F1
#
_entry.id   AF-A0AAD5A4R8-F1
#
_cell.length_a   1.000
_cell.length_b   1.000
_cell.length_c   1.000
_cell.angle_alpha   90.00
_cell.angle_beta   90.00
_cell.angle_gamma   90.00
#
_symmetry.space_group_name_H-M   'P 1'
#
loop_
_entity.id
_entity.type
_entity.pdbx_description
1 polymer ?
#
loop_
_entity_poly.entity_id
_entity_poly.type
_entity_poly.pdbx_seq_one_letter_code
_entity_poly.pdbx_strand_id
1 'polypeptide(L)'
;MASSGSGKSDSEVPASSIPSGSLQQRKRLTSVCDTCKSKMQLVADLLLLSSETRPVMTGEGTPVAETFEKCRDTVIARTKELSIITHDIQSQLNMGKFTEVGERLVEMGNLVVSLTEFSAHAAYLAAVEAPGSHVAVPGLVDRYKVTRCRHEVDQTCAVLRITPLSDLTPQLLLEVSQNIRRNLTTLTEASSLASEKSKDRFAKEQFKASVKCMSTSATALLACVKEVKTNPSELTRNRCVLFSGPLVQTVNALVGFATEPQFLGKPANVSADGKTVQTAVLGGAMSVVSACVLLTQGLRDVSQHAENSSQMPTYRERLRQSACAVSDGCTLLSQALRERSSPRTLPPVNSHSVN
;
A
#
# COMPACT_ATOMS: atom_id res chain seq x y z
N MET A 1 -14.84 68.92 36.09
CA MET A 1 -16.00 68.13 35.62
C MET A 1 -15.50 67.27 34.47
N ALA A 2 -15.21 65.98 34.72
CA ALA A 2 -16.03 64.82 34.31
C ALA A 2 -16.14 64.70 32.77
N SER A 3 -15.96 63.58 32.07
CA SER A 3 -15.77 62.17 32.43
C SER A 3 -15.38 61.38 31.14
N SER A 4 -14.48 60.40 31.28
CA SER A 4 -14.47 59.02 30.72
C SER A 4 -15.08 58.63 29.34
N GLY A 5 -14.35 57.78 28.60
CA GLY A 5 -14.89 56.69 27.74
C GLY A 5 -14.20 56.55 26.35
N SER A 6 -13.09 55.80 26.19
CA SER A 6 -12.97 54.36 25.85
C SER A 6 -13.52 53.89 24.48
N GLY A 7 -12.58 53.55 23.58
CA GLY A 7 -12.45 52.20 23.00
C GLY A 7 -13.11 51.88 21.65
N LYS A 8 -12.27 51.62 20.64
CA LYS A 8 -12.21 50.32 19.92
C LYS A 8 -11.04 50.32 18.93
N SER A 9 -9.96 49.62 19.31
CA SER A 9 -8.92 49.14 18.40
C SER A 9 -9.41 47.83 17.78
N ASP A 10 -9.37 47.74 16.45
CA ASP A 10 -9.52 46.48 15.73
C ASP A 10 -8.37 45.54 16.12
N SER A 11 -8.69 44.54 16.94
CA SER A 11 -7.76 43.49 17.29
C SER A 11 -7.69 42.48 16.14
N GLU A 12 -6.55 42.48 15.46
CA GLU A 12 -6.03 41.30 14.77
C GLU A 12 -6.12 40.10 15.72
N VAL A 13 -6.79 39.05 15.28
CA VAL A 13 -6.84 37.76 15.97
C VAL A 13 -5.42 37.21 15.99
N PRO A 14 -4.83 36.89 17.16
CA PRO A 14 -3.52 36.27 17.17
C PRO A 14 -3.67 34.84 16.64
N ALA A 15 -2.93 34.53 15.58
CA ALA A 15 -2.67 33.16 15.18
C ALA A 15 -2.12 32.42 16.41
N SER A 16 -2.92 31.54 17.00
CA SER A 16 -2.51 30.69 18.11
C SER A 16 -1.21 29.98 17.72
N SER A 17 -0.14 30.28 18.46
CA SER A 17 1.20 29.77 18.26
C SER A 17 1.23 28.25 18.47
N ILE A 18 0.97 27.50 17.39
CA ILE A 18 1.26 26.07 17.37
C ILE A 18 2.79 25.94 17.50
N PRO A 19 3.33 25.23 18.51
CA PRO A 19 4.76 25.03 18.61
C PRO A 19 5.28 24.43 17.30
N SER A 20 6.34 25.01 16.75
CA SER A 20 6.89 24.70 15.42
C SER A 20 7.10 23.19 15.18
N GLY A 21 7.41 22.42 16.23
CA GLY A 21 7.51 20.96 16.19
C GLY A 21 6.20 20.21 15.89
N SER A 22 5.05 20.68 16.38
CA SER A 22 3.75 20.03 16.13
C SER A 22 3.32 20.15 14.67
N LEU A 23 3.61 21.29 14.02
CA LEU A 23 3.34 21.49 12.59
C LEU A 23 4.20 20.57 11.72
N GLN A 24 5.48 20.39 12.07
CA GLN A 24 6.37 19.49 11.33
C GLN A 24 5.94 18.02 11.47
N GLN A 25 5.53 17.59 12.66
CA GLN A 25 5.00 16.24 12.90
C GLN A 25 3.71 15.98 12.09
N ARG A 26 2.79 16.95 12.06
CA ARG A 26 1.56 16.84 11.24
C ARG A 26 1.84 16.75 9.74
N LYS A 27 2.80 17.54 9.22
CA LYS A 27 3.24 17.46 7.81
C LYS A 27 3.83 16.09 7.48
N ARG A 28 4.66 15.55 8.37
CA ARG A 28 5.20 14.19 8.21
C ARG A 28 4.09 13.15 8.19
N LEU A 29 3.12 13.25 9.11
CA LEU A 29 1.97 12.35 9.13
C LEU A 29 1.14 12.42 7.84
N THR A 30 0.91 13.62 7.28
CA THR A 30 0.25 13.77 5.96
C THR A 30 0.99 12.97 4.89
N SER A 31 2.32 13.09 4.81
CA SER A 31 3.12 12.34 3.83
C SER A 31 3.03 10.83 4.05
N VAL A 32 3.03 10.37 5.31
CA VAL A 32 2.86 8.94 5.63
C VAL A 32 1.47 8.45 5.21
N CYS A 33 0.43 9.26 5.41
CA CYS A 33 -0.93 8.93 4.97
C CYS A 33 -0.99 8.73 3.45
N ASP A 34 -0.41 9.65 2.68
CA ASP A 34 -0.39 9.59 1.22
C ASP A 34 0.33 8.32 0.72
N THR A 35 1.50 8.00 1.30
CA THR A 35 2.26 6.79 0.98
C THR A 35 1.49 5.51 1.32
N CYS A 36 0.93 5.40 2.54
CA CYS A 36 0.21 4.21 2.98
C CYS A 36 -1.07 3.99 2.18
N LYS A 37 -1.81 5.07 1.91
CA LYS A 37 -3.01 5.04 1.06
C LYS A 37 -2.68 4.52 -0.33
N SER A 38 -1.68 5.10 -1.00
CA SER A 38 -1.24 4.67 -2.34
C SER A 38 -0.83 3.20 -2.35
N LYS A 39 -0.10 2.76 -1.32
CA LYS A 39 0.36 1.37 -1.20
C LYS A 39 -0.80 0.38 -1.05
N MET A 40 -1.77 0.68 -0.18
CA MET A 40 -2.94 -0.18 0.02
C MET A 40 -3.83 -0.25 -1.24
N GLN A 41 -4.04 0.89 -1.89
CA GLN A 41 -4.82 0.96 -3.13
C GLN A 41 -4.18 0.16 -4.26
N LEU A 42 -2.86 0.27 -4.44
CA LEU A 42 -2.13 -0.51 -5.44
C LEU A 42 -2.41 -2.02 -5.29
N VAL A 43 -2.33 -2.55 -4.08
CA VAL A 43 -2.49 -4.00 -3.87
C VAL A 43 -3.95 -4.41 -4.06
N ALA A 44 -4.93 -3.58 -3.66
CA ALA A 44 -6.33 -3.81 -3.98
C ALA A 44 -6.58 -3.85 -5.50
N ASP A 45 -6.04 -2.89 -6.25
CA ASP A 45 -6.20 -2.82 -7.70
C ASP A 45 -5.61 -4.05 -8.38
N LEU A 46 -4.41 -4.47 -7.97
CA LEU A 46 -3.70 -5.59 -8.60
C LEU A 46 -4.23 -6.97 -8.22
N LEU A 47 -4.74 -7.16 -7.00
CA LEU A 47 -5.10 -8.48 -6.47
C LEU A 47 -6.60 -8.70 -6.26
N LEU A 48 -7.35 -7.65 -5.94
CA LEU A 48 -8.78 -7.76 -5.60
C LEU A 48 -9.69 -7.34 -6.76
N LEU A 49 -9.29 -6.29 -7.50
CA LEU A 49 -10.05 -5.75 -8.62
C LEU A 49 -9.57 -6.28 -9.99
N SER A 50 -8.44 -6.99 -10.02
CA SER A 50 -8.00 -7.72 -11.20
C SER A 50 -9.01 -8.80 -11.56
N SER A 51 -9.34 -8.93 -12.85
CA SER A 51 -10.18 -10.01 -13.36
C SER A 51 -9.46 -11.36 -13.45
N GLU A 52 -8.17 -11.41 -13.11
CA GLU A 52 -7.33 -12.61 -13.27
C GLU A 52 -7.19 -13.39 -11.96
N THR A 53 -7.81 -14.57 -11.90
CA THR A 53 -7.66 -15.50 -10.77
C THR A 53 -6.31 -16.20 -10.81
N ARG A 54 -5.38 -15.78 -9.95
CA ARG A 54 -3.99 -16.29 -9.91
C ARG A 54 -3.48 -16.50 -8.48
N PRO A 55 -2.52 -17.43 -8.29
CA PRO A 55 -1.83 -17.54 -7.02
C PRO A 55 -0.95 -16.31 -6.78
N VAL A 56 -0.85 -15.89 -5.51
CA VAL A 56 0.06 -14.81 -5.11
C VAL A 56 1.38 -15.45 -4.68
N MET A 57 2.49 -14.97 -5.25
CA MET A 57 3.83 -15.48 -4.96
C MET A 57 4.59 -14.58 -4.00
N THR A 58 5.50 -15.18 -3.24
CA THR A 58 6.48 -14.53 -2.38
C THR A 58 7.64 -13.95 -3.20
N GLY A 59 8.54 -13.22 -2.52
CA GLY A 59 9.80 -12.75 -3.09
C GLY A 59 10.67 -13.86 -3.70
N GLU A 60 10.56 -15.08 -3.19
CA GLU A 60 11.36 -16.25 -3.60
C GLU A 60 10.71 -17.05 -4.74
N GLY A 61 9.53 -16.63 -5.21
CA GLY A 61 8.81 -17.31 -6.30
C GLY A 61 8.02 -18.54 -5.87
N THR A 62 7.82 -18.72 -4.56
CA THR A 62 6.91 -19.73 -3.97
C THR A 62 5.55 -19.10 -3.66
N PRO A 63 4.44 -19.85 -3.61
CA PRO A 63 3.16 -19.31 -3.17
C PRO A 63 3.21 -18.75 -1.73
N VAL A 64 2.43 -17.71 -1.43
CA VAL A 64 2.40 -17.11 -0.06
C VAL A 64 1.90 -18.09 1.02
N ALA A 65 1.15 -19.13 0.63
CA ALA A 65 0.87 -20.30 1.45
C ALA A 65 0.63 -21.53 0.58
N GLU A 66 0.79 -22.73 1.14
CA GLU A 66 0.57 -23.97 0.39
C GLU A 66 -0.90 -24.41 0.38
N THR A 67 -1.67 -24.05 1.42
CA THR A 67 -3.05 -24.53 1.62
C THR A 67 -3.99 -23.39 2.01
N PHE A 68 -5.27 -23.59 1.71
CA PHE A 68 -6.32 -22.64 2.06
C PHE A 68 -6.38 -22.38 3.57
N GLU A 69 -6.20 -23.42 4.39
CA GLU A 69 -6.26 -23.35 5.85
C GLU A 69 -5.12 -22.50 6.41
N LYS A 70 -3.89 -22.68 5.92
CA LYS A 70 -2.74 -21.85 6.29
C LYS A 70 -2.98 -20.39 5.93
N CYS A 71 -3.53 -20.12 4.74
CA CYS A 71 -3.94 -18.79 4.33
C CYS A 71 -4.99 -18.20 5.27
N ARG A 72 -6.09 -18.92 5.50
CA ARG A 72 -7.20 -18.50 6.37
C ARG A 72 -6.70 -18.14 7.77
N ASP A 73 -5.93 -19.03 8.39
CA ASP A 73 -5.47 -18.84 9.76
C ASP A 73 -4.53 -17.62 9.85
N THR A 74 -3.69 -17.42 8.83
CA THR A 74 -2.86 -16.20 8.71
C THR A 74 -3.71 -14.94 8.55
N VAL A 75 -4.72 -14.94 7.68
CA VAL A 75 -5.62 -13.78 7.51
C VAL A 75 -6.35 -13.46 8.81
N ILE A 76 -6.85 -14.47 9.53
CA ILE A 76 -7.52 -14.29 10.83
C ILE A 76 -6.55 -13.73 11.88
N ALA A 77 -5.27 -14.13 11.87
CA ALA A 77 -4.27 -13.51 12.74
C ALA A 77 -4.06 -12.04 12.39
N ARG A 78 -3.95 -11.71 11.09
CA ARG A 78 -3.76 -10.33 10.61
C ARG A 78 -4.96 -9.43 10.89
N THR A 79 -6.20 -9.92 10.83
CA THR A 79 -7.39 -9.12 11.16
C THR A 79 -7.44 -8.74 12.65
N LYS A 80 -6.97 -9.63 13.54
CA LYS A 80 -6.81 -9.32 14.97
C LYS A 80 -5.74 -8.26 15.19
N GLU A 81 -4.57 -8.42 14.57
CA GLU A 81 -3.48 -7.45 14.63
C GLU A 81 -3.92 -6.07 14.09
N LEU A 82 -4.70 -6.05 13.01
CA LEU A 82 -5.22 -4.81 12.41
C LEU A 82 -6.16 -4.07 13.35
N SER A 83 -6.95 -4.81 14.15
CA SER A 83 -7.83 -4.23 15.16
C SER A 83 -7.02 -3.55 16.28
N ILE A 84 -5.90 -4.16 16.69
CA ILE A 84 -4.97 -3.59 17.68
C ILE A 84 -4.33 -2.31 17.14
N ILE A 85 -3.76 -2.35 15.92
CA ILE A 85 -3.15 -1.18 15.28
C ILE A 85 -4.17 -0.03 15.14
N THR A 86 -5.40 -0.35 14.73
CA THR A 86 -6.48 0.64 14.58
C THR A 86 -6.78 1.34 15.91
N HIS A 87 -6.91 0.58 16.99
CA HIS A 87 -7.11 1.13 18.34
C HIS A 87 -5.91 2.01 18.77
N ASP A 88 -4.68 1.55 18.55
CA ASP A 88 -3.48 2.30 18.91
C ASP A 88 -3.40 3.64 18.17
N ILE A 89 -3.68 3.65 16.86
CA ILE A 89 -3.75 4.88 16.06
C ILE A 89 -4.73 5.87 16.69
N GLN A 90 -5.94 5.43 17.06
CA GLN A 90 -6.94 6.31 17.68
C GLN A 90 -6.48 6.82 19.05
N SER A 91 -5.93 5.95 19.87
CA SER A 91 -5.42 6.29 21.21
C SER A 91 -4.28 7.32 21.14
N GLN A 92 -3.25 7.06 20.32
CA GLN A 92 -2.11 7.96 20.14
C GLN A 92 -2.55 9.30 19.54
N LEU A 93 -3.49 9.29 18.60
CA LEU A 93 -4.04 10.52 18.02
C LEU A 93 -4.76 11.37 19.07
N ASN A 94 -5.55 10.75 19.96
CA ASN A 94 -6.22 11.44 21.06
C ASN A 94 -5.22 12.05 22.06
N MET A 95 -4.03 11.46 22.19
CA MET A 95 -2.92 12.00 22.98
C MET A 95 -2.09 13.06 22.25
N GLY A 96 -2.40 13.39 20.98
CA GLY A 96 -1.63 14.34 20.17
C GLY A 96 -0.27 13.83 19.70
N LYS A 97 -0.04 12.51 19.76
CA LYS A 97 1.24 11.84 19.45
C LYS A 97 1.35 11.48 17.96
N PHE A 98 1.52 12.50 17.12
CA PHE A 98 1.47 12.36 15.66
C PHE A 98 2.62 11.53 15.07
N THR A 99 3.79 11.49 15.73
CA THR A 99 4.93 10.67 15.28
C THR A 99 4.59 9.18 15.41
N GLU A 100 4.09 8.79 16.59
CA GLU A 100 3.66 7.44 16.92
C GLU A 100 2.48 7.00 16.05
N VAL A 101 1.52 7.90 15.77
CA VAL A 101 0.45 7.64 14.78
C VAL A 101 1.04 7.31 13.41
N GLY A 102 2.07 8.04 12.97
CA GLY A 102 2.77 7.78 11.71
C GLY A 102 3.41 6.40 11.67
N GLU A 103 4.11 6.01 12.74
CA GLU A 103 4.74 4.68 12.86
C GLU A 103 3.70 3.55 12.80
N ARG A 104 2.63 3.65 13.60
CA ARG A 104 1.52 2.68 13.58
C ARG A 104 0.82 2.63 12.23
N LEU A 105 0.73 3.75 11.52
CA LEU A 105 0.13 3.80 10.18
C LEU A 105 0.99 3.10 9.12
N VAL A 106 2.32 3.17 9.21
CA VAL A 106 3.24 2.40 8.36
C VAL A 106 3.06 0.90 8.62
N GLU A 107 2.98 0.50 9.89
CA GLU A 107 2.69 -0.89 10.26
C GLU A 107 1.33 -1.35 9.72
N MET A 108 0.28 -0.52 9.84
CA MET A 108 -1.04 -0.78 9.26
C MET A 108 -0.95 -1.00 7.75
N GLY A 109 -0.25 -0.14 7.02
CA GLY A 109 -0.09 -0.26 5.56
C GLY A 109 0.60 -1.56 5.16
N ASN A 110 1.64 -1.98 5.90
CA ASN A 110 2.32 -3.26 5.66
C ASN A 110 1.41 -4.46 5.97
N LEU A 111 0.68 -4.39 7.07
CA LEU A 111 -0.25 -5.42 7.49
C LEU A 111 -1.40 -5.61 6.50
N VAL A 112 -1.98 -4.51 6.00
CA VAL A 112 -3.06 -4.54 5.00
C VAL A 112 -2.58 -5.13 3.68
N VAL A 113 -1.35 -4.83 3.25
CA VAL A 113 -0.76 -5.49 2.07
C VAL A 113 -0.66 -6.99 2.30
N SER A 114 -0.10 -7.44 3.42
CA SER A 114 -0.01 -8.86 3.74
C SER A 114 -1.39 -9.53 3.80
N LEU A 115 -2.35 -8.92 4.51
CA LEU A 115 -3.72 -9.41 4.58
C LEU A 115 -4.35 -9.56 3.19
N THR A 116 -4.11 -8.60 2.29
CA THR A 116 -4.65 -8.62 0.93
C THR A 116 -4.01 -9.73 0.09
N GLU A 117 -2.69 -9.90 0.18
CA GLU A 117 -1.95 -10.98 -0.51
C GLU A 117 -2.46 -12.35 -0.09
N PHE A 118 -2.57 -12.59 1.22
CA PHE A 118 -3.06 -13.87 1.73
C PHE A 118 -4.55 -14.09 1.41
N SER A 119 -5.37 -13.04 1.43
CA SER A 119 -6.80 -13.16 1.09
C SER A 119 -7.01 -13.47 -0.40
N ALA A 120 -6.27 -12.81 -1.29
CA ALA A 120 -6.31 -13.08 -2.71
C ALA A 120 -5.82 -14.51 -3.02
N HIS A 121 -4.78 -14.97 -2.33
CA HIS A 121 -4.30 -16.34 -2.48
C HIS A 121 -5.29 -17.38 -1.93
N ALA A 122 -5.92 -17.12 -0.77
CA ALA A 122 -6.98 -17.96 -0.23
C ALA A 122 -8.15 -18.08 -1.22
N ALA A 123 -8.55 -16.96 -1.81
CA ALA A 123 -9.60 -16.91 -2.82
C ALA A 123 -9.23 -17.73 -4.06
N TYR A 124 -7.98 -17.65 -4.52
CA TYR A 124 -7.46 -18.50 -5.59
C TYR A 124 -7.55 -20.00 -5.25
N LEU A 125 -7.00 -20.40 -4.10
CA LEU A 125 -6.97 -21.81 -3.67
C LEU A 125 -8.39 -22.39 -3.57
N ALA A 126 -9.29 -21.68 -2.90
CA ALA A 126 -10.67 -22.13 -2.77
C ALA A 126 -11.41 -22.20 -4.11
N ALA A 127 -11.11 -21.29 -5.05
CA ALA A 127 -11.74 -21.29 -6.36
C ALA A 127 -11.27 -22.45 -7.25
N VAL A 128 -9.99 -22.81 -7.20
CA VAL A 128 -9.44 -23.92 -8.00
C VAL A 128 -9.74 -25.30 -7.41
N GLU A 129 -10.06 -25.38 -6.11
CA GLU A 129 -10.58 -26.59 -5.47
C GLU A 129 -12.00 -26.96 -5.92
N ALA A 130 -12.78 -25.98 -6.43
CA ALA A 130 -14.15 -26.24 -6.87
C ALA A 130 -14.20 -27.18 -8.09
N PRO A 131 -15.15 -28.14 -8.14
CA PRO A 131 -15.29 -29.03 -9.29
C PRO A 131 -15.44 -28.27 -10.61
N GLY A 132 -14.74 -28.73 -11.65
CA GLY A 132 -14.73 -28.11 -12.98
C GLY A 132 -13.79 -26.90 -13.12
N SER A 133 -13.14 -26.45 -12.04
CA SER A 133 -12.09 -25.44 -12.12
C SER A 133 -10.75 -26.02 -12.60
N HIS A 134 -9.93 -25.16 -13.20
CA HIS A 134 -8.58 -25.48 -13.66
C HIS A 134 -7.59 -24.44 -13.14
N VAL A 135 -6.42 -24.91 -12.70
CA VAL A 135 -5.36 -24.07 -12.14
C VAL A 135 -4.80 -23.09 -13.17
N ALA A 136 -4.26 -21.97 -12.68
CA ALA A 136 -3.58 -20.99 -13.51
C ALA A 136 -2.30 -21.59 -14.11
N VAL A 137 -1.94 -21.15 -15.31
CA VAL A 137 -0.66 -21.48 -15.95
C VAL A 137 0.29 -20.29 -15.75
N PRO A 138 1.43 -20.49 -15.06
CA PRO A 138 2.37 -19.41 -14.81
C PRO A 138 2.98 -18.90 -16.12
N GLY A 139 3.17 -17.58 -16.18
CA GLY A 139 3.90 -16.92 -17.25
C GLY A 139 5.41 -16.94 -17.06
N LEU A 140 6.12 -16.16 -17.88
CA LEU A 140 7.55 -15.89 -17.70
C LEU A 140 7.81 -14.99 -16.50
N VAL A 141 6.85 -14.12 -16.16
CA VAL A 141 6.94 -13.18 -15.04
C VAL A 141 5.67 -13.20 -14.19
N ASP A 142 5.84 -12.90 -12.91
CA ASP A 142 4.75 -12.56 -12.02
C ASP A 142 4.40 -11.07 -12.18
N ARG A 143 3.23 -10.80 -12.78
CA ARG A 143 2.73 -9.43 -13.01
C ARG A 143 2.61 -8.63 -11.72
N TYR A 144 2.09 -9.23 -10.65
CA TYR A 144 1.91 -8.55 -9.37
C TYR A 144 3.26 -8.11 -8.81
N LYS A 145 4.22 -9.04 -8.77
CA LYS A 145 5.58 -8.79 -8.25
C LYS A 145 6.27 -7.63 -8.97
N VAL A 146 6.37 -7.70 -10.30
CA VAL A 146 7.09 -6.68 -11.09
C VAL A 146 6.38 -5.33 -11.07
N THR A 147 5.04 -5.32 -11.06
CA THR A 147 4.25 -4.08 -10.98
C THR A 147 4.39 -3.42 -9.62
N ARG A 148 4.41 -4.20 -8.55
CA ARG A 148 4.68 -3.70 -7.20
C ARG A 148 6.08 -3.10 -7.09
N CYS A 149 7.11 -3.78 -7.60
CA CYS A 149 8.47 -3.22 -7.63
C CYS A 149 8.56 -1.90 -8.39
N ARG A 150 7.89 -1.79 -9.55
CA ARG A 150 7.80 -0.52 -10.29
C ARG A 150 7.23 0.60 -9.44
N HIS A 151 6.12 0.34 -8.74
CA HIS A 151 5.48 1.34 -7.89
C HIS A 151 6.38 1.73 -6.70
N GLU A 152 7.01 0.76 -6.03
CA GLU A 152 7.92 1.02 -4.92
C GLU A 152 9.14 1.85 -5.36
N VAL A 153 9.69 1.62 -6.57
CA VAL A 153 10.77 2.44 -7.13
C VAL A 153 10.30 3.87 -7.41
N ASP A 154 9.13 4.06 -8.02
CA ASP A 154 8.62 5.41 -8.29
C ASP A 154 8.33 6.18 -7.01
N GLN A 155 7.71 5.54 -6.00
CA GLN A 155 7.51 6.15 -4.69
C GLN A 155 8.84 6.50 -4.01
N THR A 156 9.81 5.60 -4.02
CA THR A 156 11.14 5.85 -3.43
C THR A 156 11.86 7.00 -4.15
N CYS A 157 11.73 7.10 -5.47
CA CYS A 157 12.24 8.23 -6.24
C CYS A 157 11.46 9.53 -5.95
N ALA A 158 10.14 9.45 -5.74
CA ALA A 158 9.31 10.59 -5.38
C ALA A 158 9.73 11.19 -4.03
N VAL A 159 10.12 10.36 -3.04
CA VAL A 159 10.71 10.82 -1.77
C VAL A 159 11.90 11.76 -2.03
N LEU A 160 12.83 11.38 -2.92
CA LEU A 160 13.96 12.25 -3.28
C LEU A 160 13.53 13.57 -3.94
N ARG A 161 12.43 13.57 -4.72
CA ARG A 161 11.90 14.75 -5.41
C ARG A 161 11.22 15.74 -4.46
N ILE A 162 10.41 15.23 -3.53
CA ILE A 162 9.55 16.07 -2.68
C ILE A 162 10.20 16.45 -1.35
N THR A 163 11.16 15.66 -0.85
CA THR A 163 11.79 15.91 0.46
C THR A 163 12.76 17.08 0.34
N PRO A 164 12.62 18.15 1.14
CA PRO A 164 13.56 19.26 1.12
C PRO A 164 14.92 18.84 1.68
N LEU A 165 15.98 19.58 1.34
CA LEU A 165 17.34 19.25 1.78
C LEU A 165 17.46 19.10 3.30
N SER A 166 16.76 19.96 4.06
CA SER A 166 16.75 19.93 5.53
C SER A 166 16.21 18.64 6.15
N ASP A 167 15.34 17.93 5.43
CA ASP A 167 14.74 16.67 5.89
C ASP A 167 15.39 15.42 5.24
N LEU A 168 16.32 15.59 4.29
CA LEU A 168 17.09 14.50 3.68
C LEU A 168 18.21 14.01 4.62
N THR A 169 17.80 13.36 5.70
CA THR A 169 18.74 12.81 6.69
C THR A 169 19.60 11.67 6.12
N PRO A 170 20.81 11.43 6.66
CA PRO A 170 21.64 10.29 6.27
C PRO A 170 20.93 8.93 6.39
N GLN A 171 20.00 8.80 7.35
CA GLN A 171 19.19 7.61 7.55
C GLN A 171 18.17 7.43 6.43
N LEU A 172 17.46 8.50 6.06
CA LEU A 172 16.50 8.47 4.95
C LEU A 172 17.19 8.14 3.62
N LEU A 173 18.38 8.71 3.36
CA LEU A 173 19.16 8.42 2.16
C LEU A 173 19.64 6.95 2.11
N LEU A 174 19.96 6.37 3.27
CA LEU A 174 20.30 4.95 3.38
C LEU A 174 19.07 4.07 3.08
N GLU A 175 17.92 4.39 3.66
CA GLU A 175 16.66 3.68 3.43
C GLU A 175 16.24 3.73 1.96
N VAL A 176 16.28 4.91 1.33
CA VAL A 176 16.04 5.10 -0.10
C VAL A 176 16.97 4.22 -0.93
N SER A 177 18.27 4.22 -0.62
CA SER A 177 19.25 3.40 -1.34
C SER A 177 18.96 1.90 -1.21
N GLN A 178 18.60 1.44 -0.01
CA GLN A 178 18.26 0.04 0.25
C GLN A 178 16.98 -0.37 -0.47
N ASN A 179 15.95 0.47 -0.45
CA ASN A 179 14.69 0.22 -1.13
C ASN A 179 14.83 0.15 -2.65
N ILE A 180 15.64 1.04 -3.24
CA ILE A 180 16.00 0.96 -4.66
C ILE A 180 16.70 -0.38 -4.92
N ARG A 181 17.78 -0.69 -4.20
CA ARG A 181 18.55 -1.92 -4.42
C ARG A 181 17.68 -3.18 -4.32
N ARG A 182 16.87 -3.29 -3.27
CA ARG A 182 15.95 -4.43 -3.05
C ARG A 182 15.03 -4.65 -4.25
N ASN A 183 14.34 -3.60 -4.70
CA ASN A 183 13.40 -3.70 -5.81
C ASN A 183 14.09 -4.00 -7.14
N LEU A 184 15.25 -3.41 -7.40
CA LEU A 184 16.00 -3.68 -8.62
C LEU A 184 16.59 -5.09 -8.66
N THR A 185 17.01 -5.64 -7.53
CA THR A 185 17.41 -7.05 -7.41
C THR A 185 16.24 -7.95 -7.81
N THR A 186 15.06 -7.72 -7.25
CA THR A 186 13.85 -8.49 -7.59
C THR A 186 13.49 -8.41 -9.08
N LEU A 187 13.57 -7.21 -9.69
CA LEU A 187 13.32 -7.02 -11.12
C LEU A 187 14.39 -7.71 -11.99
N THR A 188 15.65 -7.69 -11.55
CA THR A 188 16.76 -8.36 -12.23
C THR A 188 16.57 -9.86 -12.24
N GLU A 189 16.28 -10.46 -11.08
CA GLU A 189 16.03 -11.90 -10.96
C GLU A 189 14.84 -12.35 -11.82
N ALA A 190 13.72 -11.62 -11.75
CA ALA A 190 12.55 -11.92 -12.55
C ALA A 190 12.83 -11.84 -14.06
N SER A 191 13.59 -10.82 -14.50
CA SER A 191 13.92 -10.62 -15.91
C SER A 191 14.94 -11.64 -16.43
N SER A 192 15.92 -12.02 -15.61
CA SER A 192 16.89 -13.08 -15.93
C SER A 192 16.17 -14.41 -16.13
N LEU A 193 15.29 -14.77 -15.19
CA LEU A 193 14.49 -16.00 -15.29
C LEU A 193 13.56 -15.98 -16.53
N ALA A 194 12.94 -14.84 -16.83
CA ALA A 194 12.12 -14.66 -18.01
C ALA A 194 12.93 -14.80 -19.31
N SER A 195 14.13 -14.22 -19.36
CA SER A 195 15.07 -14.39 -20.48
C SER A 195 15.47 -15.85 -20.67
N GLU A 196 15.82 -16.56 -19.60
CA GLU A 196 16.21 -17.98 -19.67
C GLU A 196 15.08 -18.86 -20.23
N LYS A 197 13.86 -18.65 -19.72
CA LYS A 197 12.67 -19.43 -20.08
C LYS A 197 12.05 -19.04 -21.43
N SER A 198 12.32 -17.84 -21.93
CA SER A 198 11.77 -17.39 -23.21
C SER A 198 12.23 -18.28 -24.36
N LYS A 199 11.37 -18.45 -25.38
CA LYS A 199 11.73 -19.11 -26.64
C LYS A 199 12.01 -18.11 -27.76
N ASP A 200 11.57 -16.87 -27.60
CA ASP A 200 11.80 -15.80 -28.57
C ASP A 200 13.17 -15.15 -28.35
N ARG A 201 14.00 -15.15 -29.39
CA ARG A 201 15.34 -14.56 -29.36
C ARG A 201 15.29 -13.07 -29.06
N PHE A 202 14.32 -12.35 -29.63
CA PHE A 202 14.19 -10.92 -29.37
C PHE A 202 13.89 -10.67 -27.89
N ALA A 203 12.89 -11.36 -27.31
CA ALA A 203 12.56 -11.21 -25.90
C ALA A 203 13.72 -11.53 -24.96
N LYS A 204 14.53 -12.56 -25.25
CA LYS A 204 15.76 -12.85 -24.46
C LYS A 204 16.69 -11.66 -24.39
N GLU A 205 17.03 -11.10 -25.55
CA GLU A 205 17.96 -9.98 -25.62
C GLU A 205 17.34 -8.70 -25.07
N GLN A 206 16.03 -8.51 -25.25
CA GLN A 206 15.31 -7.35 -24.72
C GLN A 206 15.27 -7.35 -23.19
N PHE A 207 15.00 -8.48 -22.53
CA PHE A 207 15.07 -8.59 -21.06
C PHE A 207 16.47 -8.24 -20.54
N LYS A 208 17.53 -8.78 -21.16
CA LYS A 208 18.93 -8.47 -20.79
C LYS A 208 19.25 -6.99 -20.99
N ALA A 209 18.84 -6.41 -22.11
CA ALA A 209 19.06 -4.99 -22.41
C ALA A 209 18.33 -4.09 -21.40
N SER A 210 17.07 -4.39 -21.08
CA SER A 210 16.29 -3.65 -20.08
C SER A 210 16.94 -3.71 -18.68
N VAL A 211 17.44 -4.88 -18.25
CA VAL A 211 18.18 -5.02 -16.98
C VAL A 211 19.45 -4.18 -16.97
N LYS A 212 20.20 -4.17 -18.08
CA LYS A 212 21.41 -3.36 -18.22
C LYS A 212 21.11 -1.87 -18.11
N CYS A 213 20.12 -1.37 -18.86
CA CYS A 213 19.69 0.03 -18.80
C CYS A 213 19.27 0.44 -17.38
N MET A 214 18.41 -0.37 -16.74
CA MET A 214 17.96 -0.16 -15.36
C MET A 214 19.14 -0.09 -14.38
N SER A 215 20.08 -1.02 -14.47
CA SER A 215 21.25 -1.10 -13.59
C SER A 215 22.21 0.08 -13.77
N THR A 216 22.38 0.55 -15.01
CA THR A 216 23.18 1.75 -15.30
C THR A 216 22.54 3.00 -14.71
N SER A 217 21.23 3.21 -14.90
CA SER A 217 20.51 4.34 -14.31
C SER A 217 20.53 4.31 -12.78
N ALA A 218 20.41 3.12 -12.18
CA ALA A 218 20.47 2.94 -10.74
C ALA A 218 21.84 3.32 -10.16
N THR A 219 22.92 2.88 -10.81
CA THR A 219 24.30 3.22 -10.41
C THR A 219 24.50 4.74 -10.40
N ALA A 220 24.03 5.43 -11.44
CA ALA A 220 24.12 6.89 -11.54
C ALA A 220 23.34 7.60 -10.42
N LEU A 221 22.10 7.17 -10.15
CA LEU A 221 21.31 7.74 -9.05
C LEU A 221 21.96 7.47 -7.68
N LEU A 222 22.41 6.25 -7.42
CA LEU A 222 23.03 5.88 -6.14
C LEU A 222 24.34 6.61 -5.89
N ALA A 223 25.09 6.97 -6.94
CA ALA A 223 26.23 7.87 -6.83
C ALA A 223 25.81 9.27 -6.38
N CYS A 224 24.73 9.82 -6.94
CA CYS A 224 24.17 11.11 -6.50
C CYS A 224 23.66 11.05 -5.05
N VAL A 225 22.99 9.96 -4.66
CA VAL A 225 22.52 9.74 -3.29
C VAL A 225 23.69 9.69 -2.30
N LYS A 226 24.80 9.06 -2.69
CA LYS A 226 26.03 9.07 -1.89
C LYS A 226 26.61 10.48 -1.77
N GLU A 227 26.64 11.24 -2.87
CA GLU A 227 27.17 12.60 -2.89
C GLU A 227 26.35 13.57 -2.02
N VAL A 228 25.02 13.54 -2.09
CA VAL A 228 24.18 14.38 -1.23
C VAL A 228 24.31 13.98 0.25
N LYS A 229 24.60 12.71 0.55
CA LYS A 229 24.88 12.25 1.91
C LYS A 229 26.21 12.81 2.45
N THR A 230 27.25 12.90 1.62
CA THR A 230 28.58 13.37 2.04
C THR A 230 28.70 14.89 2.01
N ASN A 231 28.13 15.53 0.99
CA ASN A 231 28.19 16.97 0.73
C ASN A 231 26.77 17.52 0.47
N PRO A 232 25.94 17.67 1.52
CA PRO A 232 24.56 18.11 1.37
C PRO A 232 24.49 19.54 0.86
N SER A 233 23.85 19.74 -0.29
CA SER A 233 23.58 21.04 -0.90
C SER A 233 22.38 20.95 -1.84
N GLU A 234 21.76 22.09 -2.19
CA GLU A 234 20.68 22.10 -3.19
C GLU A 234 21.15 21.57 -4.55
N LEU A 235 22.42 21.82 -4.90
CA LEU A 235 23.01 21.26 -6.12
C LEU A 235 23.04 19.73 -6.10
N THR A 236 23.51 19.13 -5.00
CA THR A 236 23.61 17.67 -4.87
C THR A 236 22.24 17.01 -4.73
N ARG A 237 21.29 17.67 -4.05
CA ARG A 237 19.87 17.27 -4.04
C ARG A 237 19.26 17.29 -5.45
N ASN A 238 19.44 18.38 -6.20
CA ASN A 238 18.90 18.51 -7.55
C ASN A 238 19.47 17.47 -8.53
N ARG A 239 20.72 17.02 -8.32
CA ARG A 239 21.28 15.87 -9.05
C ARG A 239 20.51 14.58 -8.74
N CYS A 240 20.19 14.29 -7.48
CA CYS A 240 19.34 13.14 -7.15
C CYS A 240 17.98 13.20 -7.85
N VAL A 241 17.34 14.38 -7.86
CA VAL A 241 16.07 14.60 -8.59
C VAL A 241 16.24 14.31 -10.08
N LEU A 242 17.26 14.88 -10.71
CA LEU A 242 17.56 14.70 -12.14
C LEU A 242 17.78 13.22 -12.50
N PHE A 243 18.61 12.52 -11.73
CA PHE A 243 18.95 11.11 -12.00
C PHE A 243 17.86 10.11 -11.56
N SER A 244 16.85 10.56 -10.81
CA SER A 244 15.68 9.73 -10.48
C SER A 244 14.79 9.44 -11.70
N GLY A 245 14.68 10.41 -12.63
CA GLY A 245 13.87 10.28 -13.84
C GLY A 245 14.27 9.10 -14.73
N PRO A 246 15.55 9.00 -15.14
CA PRO A 246 16.05 7.88 -15.94
C PRO A 246 15.82 6.50 -15.28
N LEU A 247 15.98 6.39 -13.96
CA LEU A 247 15.70 5.14 -13.26
C LEU A 247 14.21 4.77 -13.35
N VAL A 248 13.30 5.71 -13.08
CA VAL A 248 11.86 5.47 -13.19
C VAL A 248 11.48 5.07 -14.62
N GLN A 249 12.02 5.74 -15.64
CA GLN A 249 11.74 5.43 -17.05
C GLN A 249 12.21 4.02 -17.44
N THR A 250 13.43 3.63 -17.06
CA THR A 250 13.97 2.31 -17.40
C THR A 250 13.21 1.19 -16.68
N VAL A 251 12.81 1.39 -15.42
CA VAL A 251 11.94 0.45 -14.70
C VAL A 251 10.55 0.37 -15.33
N ASN A 252 9.95 1.49 -15.72
CA ASN A 252 8.66 1.51 -16.42
C ASN A 252 8.73 0.76 -17.75
N ALA A 253 9.79 0.95 -18.54
CA ALA A 253 9.98 0.27 -19.82
C ALA A 253 10.17 -1.25 -19.61
N LEU A 254 11.01 -1.66 -18.65
CA LEU A 254 11.23 -3.07 -18.31
C LEU A 254 9.92 -3.74 -17.90
N VAL A 255 9.18 -3.13 -16.97
CA VAL A 255 7.94 -3.71 -16.46
C VAL A 255 6.82 -3.66 -17.51
N GLY A 256 6.78 -2.62 -18.34
CA GLY A 256 5.88 -2.54 -19.50
C GLY A 256 6.08 -3.72 -20.44
N PHE A 257 7.32 -3.96 -20.87
CA PHE A 257 7.68 -5.11 -21.71
C PHE A 257 7.41 -6.45 -21.01
N ALA A 258 7.83 -6.59 -19.75
CA ALA A 258 7.63 -7.82 -18.99
C ALA A 258 6.15 -8.21 -18.84
N THR A 259 5.26 -7.23 -18.79
CA THR A 259 3.82 -7.45 -18.56
C THR A 259 3.00 -7.51 -19.85
N GLU A 260 3.63 -7.67 -21.00
CA GLU A 260 2.94 -7.94 -22.26
C GLU A 260 2.18 -9.28 -22.21
N PRO A 261 0.98 -9.38 -22.82
CA PRO A 261 0.07 -10.50 -22.62
C PRO A 261 0.68 -11.90 -22.87
N GLN A 262 1.58 -12.01 -23.85
CA GLN A 262 2.23 -13.27 -24.20
C GLN A 262 3.15 -13.82 -23.09
N PHE A 263 3.58 -12.98 -22.14
CA PHE A 263 4.45 -13.38 -21.03
C PHE A 263 3.70 -13.73 -19.75
N LEU A 264 2.39 -13.50 -19.68
CA LEU A 264 1.62 -13.63 -18.44
C LEU A 264 1.04 -15.04 -18.20
N GLY A 265 1.17 -15.95 -19.17
CA GLY A 265 0.54 -17.27 -19.09
C GLY A 265 -0.99 -17.17 -19.12
N LYS A 266 -1.69 -18.03 -18.38
CA LYS A 266 -3.17 -18.06 -18.36
C LYS A 266 -3.69 -18.00 -16.93
N PRO A 267 -4.71 -17.17 -16.62
CA PRO A 267 -5.38 -17.21 -15.33
C PRO A 267 -6.11 -18.54 -15.13
N ALA A 268 -6.49 -18.86 -13.89
CA ALA A 268 -7.31 -20.03 -13.61
C ALA A 268 -8.68 -19.91 -14.31
N ASN A 269 -9.17 -21.03 -14.84
CA ASN A 269 -10.52 -21.13 -15.35
C ASN A 269 -11.40 -21.68 -14.22
N VAL A 270 -12.21 -20.83 -13.60
CA VAL A 270 -12.97 -21.17 -12.39
C VAL A 270 -14.44 -21.45 -12.72
N SER A 271 -15.01 -22.48 -12.09
CA SER A 271 -16.44 -22.78 -12.18
C SER A 271 -17.29 -21.69 -11.50
N ALA A 272 -18.62 -21.72 -11.71
CA ALA A 272 -19.54 -20.77 -11.08
C ALA A 272 -19.47 -20.82 -9.54
N ASP A 273 -19.33 -22.02 -8.98
CA ASP A 273 -19.18 -22.22 -7.54
C ASP A 273 -17.84 -21.65 -7.05
N GLY A 274 -16.74 -21.96 -7.75
CA GLY A 274 -15.42 -21.40 -7.44
C GLY A 274 -15.41 -19.87 -7.48
N LYS A 275 -16.10 -19.28 -8.47
CA LYS A 275 -16.25 -17.82 -8.59
C LYS A 275 -17.08 -17.22 -7.45
N THR A 276 -18.08 -17.94 -6.95
CA THR A 276 -18.89 -17.49 -5.81
C THR A 276 -18.05 -17.39 -4.53
N VAL A 277 -17.27 -18.43 -4.24
CA VAL A 277 -16.34 -18.44 -3.09
C VAL A 277 -15.30 -17.33 -3.23
N GLN A 278 -14.70 -17.20 -4.42
CA GLN A 278 -13.72 -16.16 -4.73
C GLN A 278 -14.29 -14.76 -4.47
N THR A 279 -15.49 -14.48 -4.98
CA THR A 279 -16.15 -13.17 -4.85
C THR A 279 -16.41 -12.83 -3.38
N ALA A 280 -16.81 -13.81 -2.57
CA ALA A 280 -17.03 -13.62 -1.14
C ALA A 280 -15.75 -13.21 -0.41
N VAL A 281 -14.65 -13.94 -0.63
CA VAL A 281 -13.36 -13.66 0.04
C VAL A 281 -12.76 -12.34 -0.44
N LEU A 282 -12.72 -12.10 -1.75
CA LEU A 282 -12.19 -10.83 -2.30
C LEU A 282 -13.04 -9.63 -1.88
N GLY A 283 -14.37 -9.76 -1.82
CA GLY A 283 -15.27 -8.71 -1.33
C GLY A 283 -15.07 -8.38 0.15
N GLY A 284 -14.82 -9.40 0.99
CA GLY A 284 -14.43 -9.23 2.39
C GLY A 284 -13.10 -8.47 2.51
N ALA A 285 -12.09 -8.89 1.77
CA ALA A 285 -10.77 -8.23 1.76
C ALA A 285 -10.88 -6.78 1.27
N MET A 286 -11.65 -6.52 0.22
CA MET A 286 -11.88 -5.18 -0.32
C MET A 286 -12.58 -4.28 0.70
N SER A 287 -13.49 -4.83 1.51
CA SER A 287 -14.14 -4.09 2.60
C SER A 287 -13.12 -3.63 3.65
N VAL A 288 -12.17 -4.49 4.04
CA VAL A 288 -11.06 -4.14 4.94
C VAL A 288 -10.18 -3.04 4.33
N VAL A 289 -9.68 -3.26 3.11
CA VAL A 289 -8.76 -2.29 2.46
C VAL A 289 -9.42 -0.93 2.29
N SER A 290 -10.68 -0.91 1.85
CA SER A 290 -11.45 0.34 1.67
C SER A 290 -11.61 1.09 3.00
N ALA A 291 -11.92 0.39 4.08
CA ALA A 291 -12.03 0.99 5.41
C ALA A 291 -10.69 1.56 5.91
N CYS A 292 -9.58 0.83 5.71
CA CYS A 292 -8.24 1.30 6.06
C CYS A 292 -7.80 2.52 5.25
N VAL A 293 -8.16 2.57 3.95
CA VAL A 293 -7.94 3.74 3.08
C VAL A 293 -8.73 4.95 3.57
N LEU A 294 -10.00 4.75 3.95
CA LEU A 294 -10.84 5.82 4.51
C LEU A 294 -10.32 6.31 5.87
N LEU A 295 -9.87 5.40 6.73
CA LEU A 295 -9.24 5.74 8.00
C LEU A 295 -7.98 6.59 7.77
N THR A 296 -7.12 6.17 6.83
CA THR A 296 -5.91 6.91 6.46
C THR A 296 -6.24 8.29 5.92
N GLN A 297 -7.30 8.41 5.11
CA GLN A 297 -7.79 9.71 4.65
C GLN A 297 -8.30 10.57 5.82
N GLY A 298 -9.03 9.99 6.77
CA GLY A 298 -9.49 10.68 7.97
C GLY A 298 -8.35 11.20 8.82
N LEU A 299 -7.28 10.41 9.00
CA LEU A 299 -6.06 10.85 9.69
C LEU A 299 -5.39 12.02 8.99
N ARG A 300 -5.32 11.96 7.66
CA ARG A 300 -4.79 13.05 6.85
C ARG A 300 -5.60 14.34 7.06
N ASP A 301 -6.93 14.25 6.97
CA ASP A 301 -7.84 15.39 7.16
C ASP A 301 -7.66 16.01 8.56
N VAL A 302 -7.57 15.19 9.61
CA VAL A 302 -7.30 15.66 10.99
C VAL A 302 -5.91 16.29 11.13
N SER A 303 -4.90 15.76 10.45
CA SER A 303 -3.53 16.28 10.53
C SER A 303 -3.34 17.64 9.87
N GLN A 304 -4.15 17.97 8.85
CA GLN A 304 -3.99 19.18 8.04
C GLN A 304 -4.65 20.43 8.64
N HIS A 305 -5.60 20.26 9.55
CA HIS A 305 -6.42 21.34 10.05
C HIS A 305 -6.08 21.66 11.52
N ALA A 306 -6.28 22.93 11.90
CA ALA A 306 -6.10 23.36 13.28
C ALA A 306 -7.14 22.71 14.20
N GLU A 307 -6.77 22.42 15.44
CA GLU A 307 -7.67 21.81 16.43
C GLU A 307 -8.92 22.65 16.72
N ASN A 308 -8.84 23.96 16.49
CA ASN A 308 -9.94 24.90 16.66
C ASN A 308 -10.82 25.07 15.41
N SER A 309 -10.60 24.28 14.36
CA SER A 309 -11.45 24.31 13.16
C SER A 309 -12.87 23.86 13.50
N SER A 310 -13.87 24.60 13.03
CA SER A 310 -15.29 24.25 13.19
C SER A 310 -15.66 22.89 12.59
N GLN A 311 -14.82 22.36 11.68
CA GLN A 311 -15.00 21.07 11.03
C GLN A 311 -14.30 19.90 11.76
N MET A 312 -13.48 20.15 12.80
CA MET A 312 -12.81 19.10 13.56
C MET A 312 -13.73 17.99 14.08
N PRO A 313 -14.92 18.30 14.65
CA PRO A 313 -15.84 17.26 15.12
C PRO A 313 -16.26 16.30 13.99
N THR A 314 -16.52 16.84 12.80
CA THR A 314 -16.89 16.05 11.62
C THR A 314 -15.75 15.14 11.16
N TYR A 315 -14.51 15.64 11.12
CA TYR A 315 -13.35 14.82 10.74
C TYR A 315 -13.07 13.70 11.74
N ARG A 316 -13.17 14.00 13.05
CA ARG A 316 -13.02 12.98 14.10
C ARG A 316 -14.12 11.92 14.05
N GLU A 317 -15.36 12.32 13.77
CA GLU A 317 -16.47 11.38 13.63
C GLU A 317 -16.28 10.47 12.40
N ARG A 318 -15.87 11.01 11.25
CA ARG A 318 -15.53 10.21 10.05
C ARG A 318 -14.40 9.21 10.33
N LEU A 319 -13.38 9.63 11.07
CA LEU A 319 -12.27 8.76 11.47
C LEU A 319 -12.76 7.61 12.37
N ARG A 320 -13.62 7.92 13.36
CA ARG A 320 -14.23 6.92 14.24
C ARG A 320 -15.08 5.92 13.46
N GLN A 321 -15.91 6.40 12.54
CA GLN A 321 -16.71 5.54 11.65
C GLN A 321 -15.83 4.64 10.78
N SER A 322 -14.73 5.17 10.26
CA SER A 322 -13.78 4.38 9.47
C SER A 322 -13.12 3.29 10.30
N ALA A 323 -12.77 3.56 11.55
CA ALA A 323 -12.24 2.54 12.48
C ALA A 323 -13.26 1.44 12.78
N CYS A 324 -14.53 1.79 12.99
CA CYS A 324 -15.61 0.79 13.11
C CYS A 324 -15.72 -0.06 11.83
N ALA A 325 -15.69 0.57 10.65
CA ALA A 325 -15.76 -0.12 9.37
C ALA A 325 -14.57 -1.09 9.13
N VAL A 326 -13.39 -0.81 9.69
CA VAL A 326 -12.26 -1.75 9.66
C VAL A 326 -12.61 -3.03 10.43
N SER A 327 -13.21 -2.91 11.62
CA SER A 327 -13.64 -4.06 12.43
C SER A 327 -14.75 -4.86 11.75
N ASP A 328 -15.73 -4.19 11.16
CA ASP A 328 -16.81 -4.81 10.39
C ASP A 328 -16.24 -5.57 9.17
N GLY A 329 -15.33 -4.94 8.43
CA GLY A 329 -14.62 -5.56 7.31
C GLY A 329 -13.84 -6.81 7.73
N CYS A 330 -13.12 -6.74 8.85
CA CYS A 330 -12.39 -7.88 9.43
C CYS A 330 -13.33 -9.04 9.77
N THR A 331 -14.52 -8.74 10.30
CA THR A 331 -15.55 -9.72 10.63
C THR A 331 -16.09 -10.39 9.38
N LEU A 332 -16.47 -9.60 8.37
CA LEU A 332 -16.96 -10.08 7.08
C LEU A 332 -15.94 -10.98 6.37
N LEU A 333 -14.67 -10.58 6.34
CA LEU A 333 -13.59 -11.38 5.74
C LEU A 333 -13.38 -12.69 6.50
N SER A 334 -13.37 -12.64 7.83
CA SER A 334 -13.21 -13.84 8.66
C SER A 334 -14.37 -14.82 8.46
N GLN A 335 -15.60 -14.32 8.33
CA GLN A 335 -16.76 -15.13 8.03
C GLN A 335 -16.67 -15.73 6.62
N ALA A 336 -16.36 -14.92 5.60
CA ALA A 336 -16.22 -15.39 4.23
C ALA A 336 -15.17 -16.50 4.08
N LEU A 337 -14.07 -16.43 4.84
CA LEU A 337 -13.04 -17.46 4.84
C LEU A 337 -13.45 -18.75 5.59
N ARG A 338 -14.31 -18.64 6.61
CA ARG A 338 -14.80 -19.81 7.35
C ARG A 338 -15.90 -20.55 6.60
N GLU A 339 -16.84 -19.79 6.05
CA GLU A 339 -18.05 -20.30 5.41
C GLU A 339 -17.88 -20.51 3.90
N ARG A 340 -16.76 -20.06 3.33
CA ARG A 340 -16.48 -20.05 1.88
C ARG A 340 -17.64 -19.43 1.07
N SER A 341 -18.40 -18.52 1.66
CA SER A 341 -19.61 -17.92 1.09
C SER A 341 -19.79 -16.49 1.57
N SER A 342 -20.65 -15.73 0.89
CA SER A 342 -20.85 -14.32 1.25
C SER A 342 -21.77 -14.19 2.47
N PRO A 343 -21.40 -13.40 3.49
CA PRO A 343 -22.31 -13.07 4.59
C PRO A 343 -23.59 -12.37 4.13
N ARG A 344 -23.51 -11.66 2.98
CA ARG A 344 -24.64 -10.91 2.40
C ARG A 344 -25.64 -11.79 1.65
N THR A 345 -25.39 -13.10 1.54
CA THR A 345 -26.31 -14.07 0.92
C THR A 345 -26.99 -14.99 1.94
N LEU A 346 -26.77 -14.80 3.24
CA LEU A 346 -27.58 -15.47 4.25
C LEU A 346 -28.95 -14.76 4.32
N PRO A 347 -30.08 -15.48 4.20
CA PRO A 347 -31.38 -14.88 4.48
C PRO A 347 -31.37 -14.35 5.92
N PRO A 348 -32.10 -13.25 6.21
CA PRO A 348 -32.23 -12.77 7.58
C PRO A 348 -32.70 -13.94 8.44
N VAL A 349 -31.97 -14.22 9.52
CA VAL A 349 -32.39 -15.18 10.53
C VAL A 349 -33.78 -14.75 10.96
N ASN A 350 -34.80 -15.56 10.65
CA ASN A 350 -36.17 -15.33 11.07
C ASN A 350 -36.21 -15.18 12.60
N SER A 351 -36.24 -13.95 13.07
CA SER A 351 -36.84 -13.62 14.35
C SER A 351 -38.34 -13.86 14.20
N HIS A 352 -38.89 -14.65 15.12
CA HIS A 352 -40.30 -15.00 15.32
C HIS A 352 -40.80 -16.28 14.66
N SER A 353 -40.87 -17.34 15.47
CA SER A 353 -42.11 -18.07 15.70
C SER A 353 -42.07 -18.62 17.13
N VAL A 354 -42.57 -17.81 18.06
CA VAL A 354 -43.01 -18.30 19.37
C VAL A 354 -44.38 -18.92 19.11
N ASN A 355 -44.51 -20.22 19.37
CA ASN A 355 -45.77 -20.82 19.78
C ASN A 355 -45.65 -21.16 21.26
#